data_AF-A0AAN7PG30-F1
#
_entry.id   AF-A0AAN7PG30-F1
#
_cell.length_a   1.000
_cell.length_b   1.000
_cell.length_c   1.000
_cell.angle_alpha   90.00
_cell.angle_beta   90.00
_cell.angle_gamma   90.00
#
_symmetry.space_group_name_H-M   'P 1'
#
loop_
_entity.id
_entity.type
_entity.pdbx_description
1 polymer ?
#
loop_
_entity_poly.entity_id
_entity_poly.type
_entity_poly.pdbx_seq_one_letter_code
_entity_poly.pdbx_strand_id
1 'polypeptide(L)'
;MNKPMLNIILSDSAFPLQRHIIKRFPLKNMLKKERVFNYRLCGGRLVSENASGILANSFRILLTPINLSQDKVVLITQACCALHNFIKTEASAIVYNEVDKESTDGQLQNGLWRNNVQHLESANFTLGCPNNESLLVREEFKMYFNSHGKV
;
A
#
# COMPACT_ATOMS: atom_id res chain seq x y z
N MET A 1 -3.49 18.84 -24.30
CA MET A 1 -4.81 18.38 -23.80
C MET A 1 -4.66 17.97 -22.34
N ASN A 2 -5.18 18.79 -21.41
CA ASN A 2 -5.16 18.51 -19.96
C ASN A 2 -6.28 17.53 -19.63
N LYS A 3 -6.03 16.22 -19.78
CA LYS A 3 -6.93 15.20 -19.25
C LYS A 3 -6.66 15.12 -17.74
N PRO A 4 -7.67 15.32 -16.86
CA PRO A 4 -7.46 15.16 -15.42
C PRO A 4 -7.03 13.71 -15.15
N MET A 5 -5.94 13.55 -14.39
CA MET A 5 -5.49 12.21 -14.00
C MET A 5 -6.57 11.52 -13.18
N LEU A 6 -6.87 10.29 -13.55
CA LEU A 6 -7.84 9.46 -12.85
C LEU A 6 -7.32 9.13 -11.45
N ASN A 7 -8.18 9.22 -10.43
CA ASN A 7 -7.86 8.73 -9.09
C ASN A 7 -7.83 7.20 -9.11
N ILE A 8 -6.73 6.59 -8.65
CA ILE A 8 -6.51 5.16 -8.71
C ILE A 8 -6.13 4.60 -7.35
N ILE A 9 -6.70 3.43 -7.04
CA ILE A 9 -6.36 2.61 -5.89
C ILE A 9 -5.19 1.70 -6.27
N LEU A 10 -4.11 1.78 -5.49
CA LEU A 10 -3.00 0.85 -5.59
C LEU A 10 -3.38 -0.46 -4.91
N SER A 11 -3.23 -1.57 -5.62
CA SER A 11 -3.70 -2.86 -5.13
C SER A 11 -2.67 -3.97 -5.32
N ASP A 12 -2.82 -5.03 -4.53
CA ASP A 12 -2.05 -6.24 -4.65
C ASP A 12 -2.58 -7.20 -5.73
N SER A 13 -1.99 -8.39 -5.79
CA SER A 13 -2.36 -9.42 -6.74
C SER A 13 -3.71 -10.07 -6.47
N ALA A 14 -4.28 -9.94 -5.27
CA ALA A 14 -5.54 -10.55 -4.88
C ALA A 14 -6.75 -9.85 -5.52
N PHE A 15 -6.65 -8.55 -5.78
CA PHE A 15 -7.73 -7.82 -6.45
C PHE A 15 -7.61 -7.88 -7.99
N PRO A 16 -8.74 -7.86 -8.72
CA PRO A 16 -8.74 -7.76 -10.17
C PRO A 16 -8.22 -6.40 -10.64
N LEU A 17 -7.59 -6.36 -11.82
CA LEU A 17 -7.24 -5.10 -12.47
C LEU A 17 -8.52 -4.43 -12.97
N GLN A 18 -8.78 -3.19 -12.57
CA GLN A 18 -9.97 -2.43 -12.97
C GLN A 18 -9.58 -1.03 -13.39
N ARG A 19 -10.52 -0.28 -13.99
CA ARG A 19 -10.29 1.10 -14.42
C ARG A 19 -9.72 2.01 -13.30
N HIS A 20 -10.14 1.79 -12.06
CA HIS A 20 -9.74 2.56 -10.88
C HIS A 20 -8.83 1.77 -9.92
N ILE A 21 -8.42 0.55 -10.28
CA ILE A 21 -7.56 -0.32 -9.46
C ILE A 21 -6.37 -0.77 -10.30
N ILE A 22 -5.17 -0.32 -9.93
CA ILE A 22 -3.92 -0.74 -10.59
C ILE A 22 -3.19 -1.76 -9.73
N LYS A 23 -2.67 -2.80 -10.40
CA LYS A 23 -1.74 -3.78 -9.81
C LYS A 23 -0.52 -4.00 -10.68
N ARG A 24 0.50 -4.61 -10.07
CA ARG A 24 1.78 -4.93 -10.70
C ARG A 24 1.63 -5.72 -12.01
N PHE A 25 2.58 -5.53 -12.91
CA PHE A 25 2.76 -6.43 -14.05
C PHE A 25 3.20 -7.83 -13.57
N PRO A 26 2.79 -8.90 -14.26
CA PRO A 26 3.25 -10.25 -13.97
C PRO A 26 4.79 -10.33 -13.94
N LEU A 27 5.34 -11.16 -13.05
CA LEU A 27 6.80 -11.26 -12.89
C LEU A 27 7.50 -12.00 -14.05
N LYS A 28 6.75 -12.72 -14.90
CA LYS A 28 7.29 -13.50 -16.02
C LYS A 28 7.61 -12.60 -17.21
N ASN A 29 8.80 -12.74 -17.80
CA ASN A 29 9.26 -12.06 -19.02
C ASN A 29 9.10 -10.53 -18.99
N MET A 30 9.37 -9.92 -17.84
CA MET A 30 9.13 -8.49 -17.60
C MET A 30 10.15 -7.59 -18.29
N LEU A 31 9.66 -6.57 -18.99
CA LEU A 31 10.48 -5.53 -19.62
C LEU A 31 11.07 -4.57 -18.58
N LYS A 32 12.17 -3.89 -18.91
CA LYS A 32 12.83 -2.92 -18.00
C LYS A 32 11.87 -1.84 -17.48
N LYS A 33 11.00 -1.30 -18.36
CA LYS A 33 10.01 -0.27 -17.99
C LYS A 33 8.94 -0.80 -17.02
N GLU A 34 8.54 -2.05 -17.16
CA GLU A 34 7.60 -2.72 -16.25
C GLU A 34 8.23 -2.97 -14.89
N ARG A 35 9.53 -3.28 -14.85
CA ARG A 35 10.30 -3.44 -13.60
C ARG A 35 10.35 -2.15 -12.80
N VAL A 36 10.68 -1.03 -13.45
CA VAL A 36 10.69 0.30 -12.82
C VAL A 36 9.30 0.67 -12.31
N PHE A 37 8.27 0.41 -13.10
CA PHE A 37 6.88 0.62 -12.67
C PHE A 37 6.53 -0.22 -11.44
N ASN A 38 6.82 -1.52 -11.47
CA ASN A 38 6.52 -2.43 -10.36
C ASN A 38 7.26 -2.02 -9.08
N TYR A 39 8.52 -1.59 -9.18
CA TYR A 39 9.28 -1.08 -8.03
C TYR A 39 8.62 0.16 -7.41
N ARG A 40 8.21 1.13 -8.23
CA ARG A 40 7.51 2.33 -7.75
C ARG A 40 6.15 2.02 -7.14
N LEU A 41 5.41 1.11 -7.77
CA LEU A 41 4.12 0.63 -7.25
C LEU A 41 4.29 -0.04 -5.88
N CYS A 42 5.36 -0.83 -5.71
CA CYS A 42 5.73 -1.39 -4.42
C CYS A 42 6.05 -0.30 -3.40
N GLY A 43 6.75 0.78 -3.77
CA GLY A 43 7.03 1.91 -2.89
C GLY A 43 5.76 2.54 -2.30
N GLY A 44 4.75 2.83 -3.13
CA GLY A 44 3.46 3.34 -2.64
C GLY A 44 2.77 2.36 -1.68
N ARG A 45 2.85 1.05 -1.97
CA ARG A 45 2.31 0.02 -1.09
C ARG A 45 3.07 -0.07 0.24
N LEU A 46 4.40 0.03 0.23
CA LEU A 46 5.24 0.02 1.43
C LEU A 46 4.86 1.16 2.38
N VAL A 47 4.57 2.35 1.86
CA VAL A 47 4.10 3.47 2.69
C VAL A 47 2.77 3.15 3.37
N SER A 48 1.80 2.61 2.61
CA SER A 48 0.50 2.22 3.17
C SER A 48 0.60 1.07 4.17
N GLU A 49 1.45 0.07 3.92
CA GLU A 49 1.67 -1.05 4.83
C GLU A 49 2.35 -0.61 6.12
N ASN A 50 3.39 0.22 6.02
CA ASN A 50 4.06 0.78 7.19
C ASN A 50 3.07 1.56 8.06
N ALA A 51 2.24 2.42 7.45
CA ALA A 51 1.25 3.20 8.21
C ALA A 51 0.25 2.30 8.95
N SER A 52 -0.37 1.33 8.26
CA SER A 52 -1.30 0.39 8.87
C SER A 52 -0.64 -0.48 9.95
N GLY A 53 0.56 -0.95 9.66
CA GLY A 53 1.35 -1.80 10.54
C GLY A 53 1.75 -1.13 11.84
N ILE A 54 2.25 0.10 11.76
CA ILE A 54 2.59 0.93 12.92
C ILE A 54 1.33 1.19 13.74
N LEU A 55 0.24 1.61 13.10
CA LEU A 55 -1.02 1.88 13.78
C LEU A 55 -1.55 0.64 14.51
N ALA A 56 -1.50 -0.53 13.88
CA ALA A 56 -1.95 -1.77 14.48
C ALA A 56 -1.04 -2.27 15.61
N ASN A 57 0.28 -2.08 15.48
CA ASN A 57 1.23 -2.39 16.53
C ASN A 57 1.06 -1.46 17.76
N SER A 58 0.77 -0.17 17.53
CA SER A 58 0.43 0.78 18.59
C SER A 58 -0.92 0.45 19.26
N PHE A 59 -1.92 0.06 18.46
CA PHE A 59 -3.28 -0.22 18.93
C PHE A 59 -3.68 -1.66 18.61
N ARG A 60 -3.36 -2.57 19.53
CA ARG A 60 -3.60 -4.02 19.39
C ARG A 60 -5.03 -4.41 19.04
N ILE A 61 -6.03 -3.55 19.31
CA ILE A 61 -7.42 -3.76 18.89
C ILE A 61 -7.55 -3.98 17.38
N LEU A 62 -6.67 -3.37 16.58
CA LEU A 62 -6.64 -3.51 15.12
C LEU A 62 -5.99 -4.81 14.64
N LEU A 63 -5.33 -5.57 15.53
CA LEU A 63 -4.75 -6.88 15.23
C LEU A 63 -5.71 -8.03 15.53
N THR A 64 -6.88 -7.73 16.12
CA THR A 64 -7.88 -8.73 16.50
C THR A 64 -9.16 -8.54 15.69
N PRO A 65 -9.91 -9.62 15.38
CA PRO A 65 -11.24 -9.49 14.81
C PRO A 65 -12.13 -8.60 15.69
N ILE A 66 -12.62 -7.49 15.14
CA ILE A 66 -13.46 -6.54 15.88
C ILE A 66 -14.93 -6.93 15.68
N ASN A 67 -15.53 -7.54 16.70
CA ASN A 67 -16.93 -7.96 16.68
C ASN A 67 -17.89 -6.79 17.00
N LEU A 68 -17.87 -5.75 16.18
CA LEU A 68 -18.73 -4.56 16.28
C LEU A 68 -19.34 -4.22 14.91
N SER A 69 -20.32 -3.32 14.89
CA SER A 69 -20.86 -2.80 13.63
C SER A 69 -19.79 -2.06 12.84
N GLN A 70 -19.92 -2.04 11.51
CA GLN A 70 -19.00 -1.35 10.61
C GLN A 70 -18.77 0.11 11.01
N ASP A 71 -19.82 0.84 11.37
CA ASP A 71 -19.71 2.25 11.78
C ASP A 71 -18.82 2.42 13.02
N LYS A 72 -18.92 1.49 13.99
CA LYS A 72 -18.08 1.50 15.19
C LYS A 72 -16.64 1.16 14.85
N VAL A 73 -16.41 0.22 13.94
CA VAL A 73 -15.05 -0.13 13.47
C VAL A 73 -14.40 1.09 12.81
N VAL A 74 -15.12 1.81 11.94
CA VAL A 74 -14.62 3.04 11.31
C VAL A 74 -14.28 4.09 12.36
N LEU A 75 -15.15 4.32 13.34
CA LEU A 75 -14.90 5.28 14.42
C LEU A 75 -13.67 4.90 15.26
N ILE A 76 -13.50 3.62 15.60
CA ILE A 76 -12.34 3.12 16.34
C ILE A 76 -11.06 3.36 15.52
N THR A 77 -11.04 3.01 14.24
CA THR A 77 -9.88 3.25 13.37
C THR A 77 -9.54 4.74 13.28
N GLN A 78 -10.54 5.61 13.12
CA GLN A 78 -10.34 7.06 13.10
C GLN A 78 -9.79 7.59 14.43
N ALA A 79 -10.31 7.11 15.57
CA ALA A 79 -9.81 7.46 16.90
C ALA A 79 -8.36 7.04 17.10
N CYS A 80 -7.98 5.83 16.65
CA CYS A 80 -6.59 5.37 16.65
C CYS A 80 -5.69 6.30 15.82
N CYS A 81 -6.12 6.71 14.61
CA CYS A 81 -5.37 7.65 13.79
C CYS A 81 -5.18 9.01 14.48
N ALA A 82 -6.25 9.56 15.05
CA ALA A 82 -6.20 10.84 15.75
C ALA A 82 -5.25 10.78 16.97
N LEU A 83 -5.34 9.71 17.76
CA LEU A 83 -4.49 9.50 18.93
C LEU A 83 -3.02 9.28 18.54
N HIS A 84 -2.76 8.52 17.47
CA HIS A 84 -1.42 8.35 16.91
C HIS A 84 -0.79 9.70 16.54
N ASN A 85 -1.54 10.54 15.82
CA ASN A 85 -1.07 11.86 15.41
C ASN A 85 -0.81 12.78 16.61
N PHE A 86 -1.68 12.73 17.62
CA PHE A 86 -1.50 13.48 18.86
C PHE A 86 -0.21 13.05 19.58
N ILE A 87 -0.02 11.75 19.80
CA ILE A 87 1.19 11.20 20.44
C ILE A 87 2.45 11.57 19.66
N LYS A 88 2.42 11.50 18.32
CA LYS A 88 3.55 11.92 17.48
C LYS A 88 3.91 13.39 17.64
N THR A 89 2.92 14.24 17.89
CA THR A 89 3.13 15.68 18.09
C THR A 89 3.78 15.97 19.45
N GLU A 90 3.36 15.26 20.49
CA GLU A 90 3.83 15.46 21.88
C GLU A 90 5.14 14.70 22.19
N ALA A 91 5.38 13.54 21.58
CA ALA A 91 6.49 12.63 21.89
C ALA A 91 7.30 12.25 20.63
N SER A 92 8.08 13.21 20.10
CA SER A 92 8.84 13.05 18.85
C SER A 92 9.93 11.96 18.88
N ALA A 93 10.31 11.46 20.06
CA ALA A 93 11.43 10.53 20.23
C ALA A 93 11.09 9.04 19.96
N ILE A 94 9.81 8.65 19.88
CA ILE A 94 9.42 7.23 19.90
C ILE A 94 9.62 6.49 18.55
N VAL A 95 9.86 7.19 17.43
CA VAL A 95 9.52 6.63 16.09
C VAL A 95 10.70 6.43 15.12
N TYR A 96 11.93 6.24 15.60
CA TYR A 96 13.09 6.14 14.68
C TYR A 96 13.27 4.78 13.98
N ASN A 97 12.65 3.70 14.47
CA ASN A 97 12.84 2.33 13.95
C ASN A 97 11.53 1.60 13.58
N GLU A 98 10.40 2.30 13.56
CA GLU A 98 9.11 1.69 13.28
C GLU A 98 8.76 1.58 11.80
N VAL A 99 9.55 2.14 10.87
CA VAL A 99 9.22 2.17 9.43
C VAL A 99 10.24 1.32 8.66
N ASP A 100 9.80 0.63 7.61
CA ASP A 100 10.73 -0.02 6.67
C ASP A 100 11.67 1.04 6.04
N LYS A 101 12.96 0.71 5.94
CA LYS A 101 13.99 1.58 5.35
C LYS A 101 14.60 0.89 4.14
N GLU A 102 14.89 1.64 3.10
CA GLU A 102 15.67 1.13 1.97
C GLU A 102 17.16 1.42 2.21
N SER A 103 17.98 0.37 2.16
CA SER A 103 19.44 0.49 2.19
C SER A 103 19.95 1.14 0.90
N THR A 104 21.17 1.69 0.93
CA THR A 104 21.87 2.21 -0.26
C THR A 104 22.00 1.17 -1.38
N ASP A 105 21.94 -0.12 -1.05
CA ASP A 105 22.01 -1.24 -2.00
C ASP A 105 20.65 -1.63 -2.61
N GLY A 106 19.58 -0.87 -2.32
CA GLY A 106 18.21 -1.17 -2.77
C GLY A 106 17.55 -2.34 -2.04
N GLN A 107 18.13 -2.79 -0.93
CA GLN A 107 17.56 -3.83 -0.07
C GLN A 107 16.61 -3.21 0.94
N LEU A 108 15.45 -3.82 1.15
CA LEU A 108 14.47 -3.38 2.15
C LEU A 108 14.86 -3.91 3.53
N GLN A 109 15.11 -3.02 4.47
CA GLN A 109 15.24 -3.29 5.89
C GLN A 109 13.87 -3.14 6.55
N ASN A 110 13.39 -4.21 7.18
CA ASN A 110 12.09 -4.24 7.84
C ASN A 110 12.03 -3.32 9.07
N GLY A 111 10.93 -2.59 9.22
CA GLY A 111 10.61 -1.83 10.42
C GLY A 111 10.15 -2.72 11.58
N LEU A 112 10.33 -2.25 12.82
CA LEU A 112 10.03 -3.03 14.03
C LEU A 112 8.58 -3.50 14.13
N TRP A 113 7.64 -2.79 13.50
CA TRP A 113 6.22 -3.16 13.50
C TRP A 113 5.97 -4.54 12.88
N ARG A 114 6.82 -4.98 11.94
CA ARG A 114 6.68 -6.28 11.26
C ARG A 114 6.91 -7.48 12.20
N ASN A 115 7.58 -7.28 13.35
CA ASN A 115 7.90 -8.35 14.28
C ASN A 115 6.67 -8.88 15.05
N ASN A 116 5.60 -8.09 15.16
CA ASN A 116 4.42 -8.42 15.96
C ASN A 116 3.18 -8.72 15.10
N VAL A 117 3.33 -8.84 13.78
CA VAL A 117 2.20 -9.07 12.87
C VAL A 117 1.85 -10.55 12.88
N GLN A 118 0.71 -10.89 13.49
CA GLN A 118 0.05 -12.17 13.21
C GLN A 118 -0.48 -12.10 11.77
N HIS A 119 -0.07 -13.03 10.91
CA HIS A 119 -0.53 -13.07 9.53
C HIS A 119 -2.05 -13.29 9.51
N LEU A 120 -2.80 -12.27 9.07
CA LEU A 120 -4.17 -12.45 8.63
C LEU A 120 -4.15 -13.30 7.35
N GLU A 121 -5.00 -14.33 7.32
CA GLU A 121 -5.08 -15.22 6.16
C GLU A 121 -5.47 -14.44 4.89
N SER A 122 -4.83 -14.80 3.78
CA SER A 122 -5.14 -14.19 2.48
C SER A 122 -6.54 -14.60 2.04
N ALA A 123 -7.42 -13.65 1.77
CA ALA A 123 -8.71 -13.97 1.17
C ALA A 123 -8.52 -14.50 -0.26
N ASN A 124 -9.08 -15.68 -0.55
CA ASN A 124 -9.06 -16.30 -1.88
C ASN A 124 -10.06 -15.60 -2.81
N PHE A 125 -9.61 -14.58 -3.53
CA PHE A 125 -10.42 -13.94 -4.57
C PHE A 125 -10.21 -14.61 -5.94
N THR A 126 -11.31 -14.92 -6.62
CA THR A 126 -11.29 -15.36 -8.03
C THR A 126 -10.88 -14.18 -8.93
N LEU A 127 -9.75 -14.34 -9.61
CA LEU A 127 -9.21 -13.32 -10.51
C LEU A 127 -9.94 -13.38 -11.87
N GLY A 128 -10.79 -12.39 -12.13
CA GLY A 128 -11.38 -12.18 -13.45
C GLY A 128 -10.35 -11.71 -14.49
N CYS A 129 -10.63 -11.97 -15.77
CA CYS A 129 -9.84 -11.42 -16.89
C CYS A 129 -9.96 -9.88 -16.91
N PRO A 130 -8.85 -9.14 -17.02
CA PRO A 130 -8.90 -7.68 -17.14
C PRO A 130 -9.63 -7.25 -18.42
N ASN A 131 -10.41 -6.18 -18.36
CA ASN A 131 -10.97 -5.56 -19.56
C ASN A 131 -9.89 -4.72 -20.30
N ASN A 132 -10.07 -4.48 -21.60
CA ASN A 132 -9.10 -3.73 -22.41
C ASN A 132 -8.82 -2.32 -21.87
N GLU A 133 -9.84 -1.66 -21.31
CA GLU A 133 -9.71 -0.34 -20.72
C GLU A 133 -8.75 -0.32 -19.52
N SER A 134 -8.85 -1.29 -18.62
CA SER A 134 -7.95 -1.40 -17.45
C SER A 134 -6.49 -1.64 -17.84
N LEU A 135 -6.26 -2.36 -18.95
CA LEU A 135 -4.92 -2.56 -19.50
C LEU A 135 -4.34 -1.24 -20.04
N LEU A 136 -5.16 -0.46 -20.76
CA LEU A 136 -4.76 0.86 -21.28
C LEU A 136 -4.44 1.83 -20.15
N VAL A 137 -5.27 1.88 -19.10
CA VAL A 137 -5.00 2.72 -17.92
C VAL A 137 -3.69 2.32 -17.26
N ARG A 138 -3.44 1.01 -17.06
CA ARG A 138 -2.15 0.57 -16.49
C ARG A 138 -0.96 0.94 -17.38
N GLU A 139 -1.12 0.89 -18.70
CA GLU A 139 -0.09 1.29 -19.66
C GLU A 139 0.20 2.79 -19.60
N GLU A 140 -0.83 3.64 -19.49
CA GLU A 140 -0.71 5.09 -19.32
C GLU A 140 0.08 5.42 -18.04
N PHE A 141 -0.25 4.76 -16.92
CA PHE A 141 0.48 4.93 -15.67
C PHE A 141 1.91 4.39 -15.74
N LYS A 142 2.14 3.29 -16.47
CA LYS A 142 3.49 2.79 -16.74
C LYS A 142 4.33 3.82 -17.48
N MET A 143 3.75 4.55 -18.43
CA MET A 143 4.44 5.61 -19.16
C MET A 143 4.64 6.88 -18.32
N TYR A 144 3.71 7.19 -17.40
CA TYR A 144 3.78 8.36 -16.51
C TYR A 144 4.87 8.24 -15.44
N PHE A 145 4.83 7.18 -14.61
CA PHE A 145 6.03 6.68 -13.94
C PHE A 145 7.03 6.28 -15.07
N ASN A 146 8.30 5.95 -14.93
CA ASN A 146 9.25 5.95 -16.08
C ASN A 146 9.51 7.31 -16.78
N SER A 147 8.54 8.22 -16.97
CA SER A 147 8.77 9.57 -17.53
C SER A 147 8.61 10.68 -16.47
N HIS A 148 7.55 11.47 -16.54
CA HIS A 148 7.28 12.67 -15.72
C HIS A 148 7.26 12.37 -14.22
N GLY A 149 6.72 11.22 -13.82
CA GLY A 149 6.67 10.76 -12.44
C GLY A 149 7.94 10.04 -11.96
N LYS A 150 9.10 10.32 -12.58
CA LYS A 150 10.41 9.82 -12.12
C LYS A 150 10.89 10.64 -10.93
N VAL A 151 10.68 10.06 -9.74
CA VAL A 151 11.43 10.37 -8.52
C VAL A 151 12.81 9.76 -8.62
#